data_AF-A0A2E5U8N2-F1
#
_entry.id   AF-A0A2E5U8N2-F1
#
_cell.length_a   1.000
_cell.length_b   1.000
_cell.length_c   1.000
_cell.angle_alpha   90.00
_cell.angle_beta   90.00
_cell.angle_gamma   90.00
#
_symmetry.space_group_name_H-M   'P 1'
#
loop_
_entity.id
_entity.type
_entity.pdbx_description
1 polymer ?
#
loop_
_entity_poly.entity_id
_entity_poly.type
_entity_poly.pdbx_seq_one_letter_code
_entity_poly.pdbx_strand_id
1 'polypeptide(L)'
;MNFVSRGDSTDVFNEDFPHPFGDPWITKIETEISDDEITWIMSTSGLLSGPTAFSSGNNSLVELAHPIDVRSEKSLFGTHYFVTQFFNGREVFRKYPKFGNSMSSIDNDTTKWIGEALYYIGSTAINDLQTDSSTMINSILAERMENYIRGYVDRKNFTELYSLEDSSGIFVRDILKPFINDLPSNYELVFQSLVDLYSKEMHITGQLRDDQFKFYIFLPGAIITTNADSIAGDTLMWTFGLKEFLNDDYILQAESIIYSKKRIQAGIIILSGLVLILAFFLIKFKQ
;
A
#
# COMPACT_ATOMS: atom_id res chain seq x y z
N MET A 1 13.32 -7.77 10.74
CA MET A 1 12.13 -7.93 9.89
C MET A 1 12.42 -8.97 8.84
N ASN A 2 11.40 -9.73 8.43
CA ASN A 2 11.50 -10.75 7.38
C ASN A 2 10.28 -10.64 6.48
N PHE A 3 10.52 -10.51 5.17
CA PHE A 3 9.52 -10.51 4.10
C PHE A 3 9.61 -11.85 3.38
N VAL A 4 8.46 -12.46 3.09
CA VAL A 4 8.40 -13.72 2.36
C VAL A 4 7.27 -13.64 1.33
N SER A 5 7.62 -13.74 0.06
CA SER A 5 6.69 -13.93 -1.05
C SER A 5 6.80 -15.36 -1.56
N ARG A 6 5.65 -15.99 -1.84
CA ARG A 6 5.54 -17.38 -2.26
C ARG A 6 4.44 -17.51 -3.29
N GLY A 7 4.73 -18.16 -4.42
CA GLY A 7 3.78 -18.36 -5.51
C GLY A 7 4.47 -18.94 -6.73
N ASP A 8 3.87 -18.78 -7.90
CA ASP A 8 4.61 -19.05 -9.14
C ASP A 8 5.63 -17.94 -9.43
N SER A 9 6.35 -18.01 -10.56
CA SER A 9 7.32 -16.96 -10.91
C SER A 9 6.66 -15.61 -11.18
N THR A 10 5.44 -15.61 -11.70
CA THR A 10 4.72 -14.37 -12.01
C THR A 10 4.18 -13.72 -10.75
N ASP A 11 3.81 -14.47 -9.72
CA ASP A 11 3.42 -13.92 -8.42
C ASP A 11 4.63 -13.33 -7.67
N VAL A 12 5.77 -14.03 -7.69
CA VAL A 12 6.94 -13.65 -6.86
C VAL A 12 7.76 -12.50 -7.47
N PHE A 13 7.72 -12.30 -8.79
CA PHE A 13 8.59 -11.37 -9.51
C PHE A 13 7.84 -10.27 -10.30
N ASN A 14 6.53 -10.09 -10.11
CA ASN A 14 5.74 -9.03 -10.78
C ASN A 14 5.91 -7.62 -10.18
N GLU A 15 6.65 -7.48 -9.08
CA GLU A 15 6.92 -6.21 -8.37
C GLU A 15 5.66 -5.56 -7.74
N ASP A 16 4.57 -6.29 -7.54
CA ASP A 16 3.38 -5.74 -6.87
C ASP A 16 3.61 -5.44 -5.38
N PHE A 17 4.35 -6.32 -4.70
CA PHE A 17 4.77 -6.21 -3.33
C PHE A 17 6.31 -6.21 -3.24
N PRO A 18 6.94 -5.02 -3.28
CA PRO A 18 8.39 -4.93 -3.32
C PRO A 18 9.01 -5.36 -1.99
N HIS A 19 10.05 -6.19 -2.09
CA HIS A 19 10.95 -6.48 -0.99
C HIS A 19 12.02 -5.37 -0.88
N PRO A 20 12.47 -5.00 0.34
CA PRO A 20 13.60 -4.08 0.47
C PRO A 20 14.89 -4.63 -0.14
N PHE A 21 15.77 -3.73 -0.58
CA PHE A 21 17.06 -4.08 -1.17
C PHE A 21 18.19 -3.19 -0.66
N GLY A 22 19.44 -3.65 -0.84
CA GLY A 22 20.64 -2.97 -0.34
C GLY A 22 20.93 -3.23 1.14
N ASP A 23 22.08 -2.81 1.64
CA ASP A 23 22.45 -2.95 3.06
C ASP A 23 21.43 -2.19 3.95
N PRO A 24 20.83 -2.78 5.00
CA PRO A 24 21.18 -4.05 5.69
C PRO A 24 20.33 -5.29 5.30
N TRP A 25 19.72 -5.29 4.13
CA TRP A 25 18.80 -6.32 3.65
C TRP A 25 19.51 -7.43 2.88
N ILE A 26 19.15 -8.67 3.19
CA ILE A 26 19.66 -9.87 2.52
C ILE A 26 18.48 -10.62 1.93
N THR A 27 18.51 -10.80 0.61
CA THR A 27 17.49 -11.54 -0.14
C THR A 27 18.01 -12.92 -0.54
N LYS A 28 17.18 -13.94 -0.36
CA LYS A 28 17.39 -15.31 -0.81
C LYS A 28 16.19 -15.77 -1.63
N ILE A 29 16.45 -16.43 -2.75
CA ILE A 29 15.42 -17.03 -3.60
C ILE A 29 15.63 -18.53 -3.62
N GLU A 30 14.56 -19.28 -3.39
CA GLU A 30 14.53 -20.73 -3.40
C GLU A 30 13.36 -21.22 -4.26
N THR A 31 13.42 -22.49 -4.65
CA THR A 31 12.34 -23.17 -5.36
C THR A 31 12.00 -24.47 -4.64
N GLU A 32 10.70 -24.73 -4.51
CA GLU A 32 10.16 -26.00 -4.04
C GLU A 32 9.45 -26.67 -5.22
N ILE A 33 9.75 -27.95 -5.47
CA ILE A 33 9.09 -28.74 -6.51
C ILE A 33 8.17 -29.73 -5.82
N SER A 34 6.88 -29.67 -6.15
CA SER A 34 5.86 -30.63 -5.70
C SER A 34 4.92 -30.90 -6.86
N ASP A 35 4.63 -32.18 -7.13
CA ASP A 35 3.68 -32.60 -8.17
C ASP A 35 3.90 -31.93 -9.55
N ASP A 36 5.16 -31.83 -9.99
CA ASP A 36 5.60 -31.16 -11.24
C ASP A 36 5.32 -29.63 -11.31
N GLU A 37 4.86 -29.01 -10.23
CA GLU A 37 4.73 -27.55 -10.09
C GLU A 37 5.93 -26.95 -9.35
N ILE A 38 6.43 -25.83 -9.86
CA ILE A 38 7.54 -25.08 -9.26
C ILE A 38 6.96 -23.91 -8.47
N THR A 39 7.10 -23.96 -7.14
CA THR A 39 6.81 -22.82 -6.27
C THR A 39 8.09 -22.04 -6.03
N TRP A 40 8.05 -20.73 -6.28
CA TRP A 40 9.11 -19.80 -5.96
C TRP A 40 8.92 -19.23 -4.56
N ILE A 41 10.01 -19.07 -3.82
CA ILE A 41 10.01 -18.46 -2.50
C ILE A 41 11.11 -17.40 -2.47
N MET A 42 10.72 -16.13 -2.35
CA MET A 42 11.63 -15.04 -2.08
C MET A 42 11.57 -14.66 -0.61
N SER A 43 12.70 -14.66 0.08
CA SER A 43 12.81 -14.25 1.49
C SER A 43 13.81 -13.12 1.63
N THR A 44 13.39 -12.00 2.24
CA THR A 44 14.26 -10.84 2.49
C THR A 44 14.26 -10.48 3.95
N SER A 45 15.43 -10.50 4.57
CA SER A 45 15.60 -10.24 5.99
C SER A 45 16.57 -9.10 6.25
N GLY A 46 16.30 -8.30 7.27
CA GLY A 46 17.14 -7.18 7.68
C GLY A 46 16.75 -6.62 9.05
N LEU A 47 17.65 -5.85 9.66
CA LEU A 47 17.37 -5.14 10.91
C LEU A 47 16.65 -3.82 10.58
N LEU A 48 15.60 -3.52 11.33
CA LEU A 48 14.82 -2.30 11.16
C LEU A 48 14.76 -1.49 12.46
N SER A 49 14.86 -0.17 12.33
CA SER A 49 14.66 0.78 13.43
C SER A 49 14.15 2.11 12.86
N GLY A 50 13.05 2.62 13.41
CA GLY A 50 12.43 3.88 12.96
C GLY A 50 11.60 3.74 11.68
N PRO A 51 11.20 4.88 11.08
CA PRO A 51 10.37 4.90 9.88
C PRO A 51 11.15 4.38 8.67
N THR A 52 10.59 3.40 7.97
CA THR A 52 11.17 2.80 6.76
C THR A 52 10.09 2.66 5.70
N ALA A 53 10.42 3.02 4.46
CA ALA A 53 9.58 2.74 3.29
C ALA A 53 10.21 1.61 2.47
N PHE A 54 9.36 0.72 1.99
CA PHE A 54 9.77 -0.53 1.34
C PHE A 54 9.50 -0.58 -0.16
N SER A 55 9.22 0.56 -0.76
CA SER A 55 9.07 0.74 -2.19
C SER A 55 10.05 1.79 -2.71
N SER A 56 10.15 1.93 -4.03
CA SER A 56 10.97 2.95 -4.71
C SER A 56 10.67 4.41 -4.29
N GLY A 57 9.63 4.64 -3.48
CA GLY A 57 9.42 5.83 -2.66
C GLY A 57 8.18 5.69 -1.78
N ASN A 58 7.97 6.61 -0.83
CA ASN A 58 6.81 6.63 0.08
C ASN A 58 5.43 6.67 -0.63
N ASN A 59 5.41 6.84 -1.95
CA ASN A 59 4.21 7.07 -2.76
C ASN A 59 4.37 6.45 -4.17
N SER A 60 4.81 5.20 -4.26
CA SER A 60 4.83 4.48 -5.53
C SER A 60 3.40 4.34 -6.04
N LEU A 61 3.18 4.75 -7.29
CA LEU A 61 1.87 4.62 -7.93
C LEU A 61 1.60 3.16 -8.29
N VAL A 62 2.63 2.44 -8.75
CA VAL A 62 2.50 1.09 -9.30
C VAL A 62 2.58 0.05 -8.19
N GLU A 63 3.72 -0.03 -7.52
CA GLU A 63 3.99 -0.97 -6.43
C GLU A 63 3.10 -0.66 -5.22
N LEU A 64 2.74 -1.66 -4.42
CA LEU A 64 2.06 -1.44 -3.16
C LEU A 64 3.01 -0.70 -2.20
N ALA A 65 2.62 0.50 -1.77
CA ALA A 65 3.37 1.23 -0.77
C ALA A 65 3.00 0.73 0.63
N HIS A 66 3.98 0.20 1.37
CA HIS A 66 3.78 -0.39 2.69
C HIS A 66 4.78 0.10 3.75
N PRO A 67 4.85 1.41 4.08
CA PRO A 67 5.82 1.90 5.05
C PRO A 67 5.53 1.43 6.49
N ILE A 68 6.57 1.30 7.30
CA ILE A 68 6.49 0.90 8.71
C ILE A 68 7.21 1.92 9.60
N ASP A 69 6.64 2.19 10.79
CA ASP A 69 7.30 2.89 11.89
C ASP A 69 7.41 1.95 13.11
N VAL A 70 8.64 1.70 13.55
CA VAL A 70 8.95 0.93 14.75
C VAL A 70 9.78 1.79 15.69
N ARG A 71 9.23 2.07 16.87
CA ARG A 71 9.86 2.97 17.86
C ARG A 71 9.73 2.46 19.28
N SER A 72 10.61 2.96 20.15
CA SER A 72 10.56 2.69 21.58
C SER A 72 10.83 3.94 22.40
N GLU A 73 10.13 4.08 23.52
CA GLU A 73 10.18 5.26 24.38
C GLU A 73 10.39 4.85 25.84
N LYS A 74 11.37 5.44 26.51
CA LYS A 74 11.58 5.21 27.94
C LYS A 74 10.65 6.10 28.75
N SER A 75 9.81 5.49 29.58
CA SER A 75 8.98 6.19 30.56
C SER A 75 9.57 6.05 31.97
N LEU A 76 8.92 6.70 32.94
CA LEU A 76 9.34 6.63 34.34
C LEU A 76 9.27 5.19 34.87
N PHE A 77 8.28 4.41 34.43
CA PHE A 77 7.99 3.07 34.95
C PHE A 77 8.30 1.93 33.98
N GLY A 78 8.82 2.21 32.79
CA GLY A 78 9.11 1.16 31.81
C GLY A 78 9.67 1.67 30.50
N THR A 79 9.69 0.78 29.51
CA THR A 79 9.94 1.12 28.10
C THR A 79 8.70 0.73 27.30
N HIS A 80 8.15 1.69 26.57
CA HIS A 80 7.06 1.48 25.64
C HIS A 80 7.61 1.14 24.26
N TYR A 81 6.92 0.27 23.55
CA TYR A 81 7.23 -0.12 22.18
C TYR A 81 5.98 0.14 21.35
N PHE A 82 6.17 0.73 20.18
CA PHE A 82 5.10 1.07 19.25
C PHE A 82 5.48 0.54 17.88
N VAL A 83 4.51 -0.08 17.22
CA VAL A 83 4.62 -0.44 15.82
C VAL A 83 3.39 0.03 15.07
N THR A 84 3.62 0.65 13.93
CA THR A 84 2.59 1.05 12.97
C THR A 84 3.04 0.66 11.58
N GLN A 85 2.30 -0.24 10.93
CA GLN A 85 2.51 -0.64 9.54
C GLN A 85 1.37 -0.08 8.70
N PHE A 86 1.69 0.60 7.62
CA PHE A 86 0.71 1.10 6.66
C PHE A 86 0.70 0.20 5.44
N PHE A 87 -0.47 0.04 4.84
CA PHE A 87 -0.68 -0.41 3.47
C PHE A 87 -1.50 0.69 2.81
N ASN A 88 -0.86 1.48 1.96
CA ASN A 88 -1.50 2.66 1.38
C ASN A 88 -2.66 2.24 0.48
N GLY A 89 -3.77 2.95 0.62
CA GLY A 89 -4.99 2.71 -0.14
C GLY A 89 -4.77 2.90 -1.64
N ARG A 90 -5.35 2.02 -2.46
CA ARG A 90 -5.26 2.13 -3.93
C ARG A 90 -6.23 3.16 -4.51
N GLU A 91 -7.10 3.76 -3.69
CA GLU A 91 -8.14 4.73 -4.10
C GLU A 91 -9.00 4.25 -5.30
N VAL A 92 -9.21 2.93 -5.41
CA VAL A 92 -9.85 2.30 -6.59
C VAL A 92 -11.22 2.90 -6.90
N PHE A 93 -12.07 3.15 -5.88
CA PHE A 93 -13.41 3.69 -6.12
C PHE A 93 -13.41 5.17 -6.51
N ARG A 94 -12.31 5.88 -6.27
CA ARG A 94 -12.12 7.25 -6.77
C ARG A 94 -11.68 7.25 -8.24
N LYS A 95 -10.86 6.28 -8.64
CA LYS A 95 -10.26 6.19 -9.98
C LYS A 95 -11.21 5.49 -10.97
N TYR A 96 -11.65 4.29 -10.64
CA TYR A 96 -12.40 3.38 -11.53
C TYR A 96 -13.43 2.53 -10.74
N PRO A 97 -14.55 3.12 -10.27
CA PRO A 97 -15.53 2.46 -9.40
C PRO A 97 -16.07 1.11 -9.87
N LYS A 98 -16.34 0.93 -11.16
CA LYS A 98 -16.82 -0.34 -11.73
C LYS A 98 -15.77 -1.44 -11.65
N PHE A 99 -14.49 -1.09 -11.80
CA PHE A 99 -13.41 -2.05 -11.60
C PHE A 99 -13.35 -2.48 -10.12
N GLY A 100 -13.50 -1.53 -9.20
CA GLY A 100 -13.66 -1.82 -7.77
C GLY A 100 -14.81 -2.78 -7.46
N ASN A 101 -15.98 -2.55 -8.07
CA ASN A 101 -17.13 -3.45 -7.92
C ASN A 101 -16.86 -4.86 -8.46
N SER A 102 -16.12 -4.97 -9.57
CA SER A 102 -15.76 -6.26 -10.15
C SER A 102 -14.79 -7.07 -9.26
N MET A 103 -13.90 -6.38 -8.54
CA MET A 103 -13.02 -7.02 -7.55
C MET A 103 -13.73 -7.38 -6.24
N SER A 104 -14.80 -6.65 -5.90
CA SER A 104 -15.55 -6.82 -4.64
C SER A 104 -16.58 -7.94 -4.67
N SER A 105 -16.61 -8.80 -5.70
CA SER A 105 -17.60 -9.87 -5.96
C SER A 105 -19.04 -9.40 -6.24
N ILE A 106 -19.27 -8.11 -6.41
CA ILE A 106 -20.62 -7.52 -6.61
C ILE A 106 -21.10 -7.70 -8.07
N ASP A 107 -20.19 -7.73 -9.04
CA ASP A 107 -20.48 -7.96 -10.46
C ASP A 107 -19.29 -8.70 -11.12
N ASN A 108 -19.30 -10.03 -11.03
CA ASN A 108 -18.13 -10.86 -11.37
C ASN A 108 -17.88 -11.04 -12.89
N ASP A 109 -18.79 -10.57 -13.75
CA ASP A 109 -18.81 -11.01 -15.16
C ASP A 109 -19.14 -9.91 -16.17
N THR A 110 -18.67 -8.69 -15.91
CA THR A 110 -18.81 -7.62 -16.91
C THR A 110 -17.48 -6.95 -17.20
N THR A 111 -17.05 -6.99 -18.47
CA THR A 111 -15.97 -6.17 -19.02
C THR A 111 -16.35 -4.68 -19.11
N LYS A 112 -17.49 -4.29 -18.52
CA LYS A 112 -18.02 -2.91 -18.51
C LYS A 112 -17.12 -1.94 -17.75
N TRP A 113 -16.27 -2.43 -16.85
CA TRP A 113 -15.29 -1.61 -16.14
C TRP A 113 -14.17 -1.12 -17.06
N ILE A 114 -13.90 -1.83 -18.17
CA ILE A 114 -12.77 -1.52 -19.06
C ILE A 114 -12.88 -0.12 -19.66
N GLY A 115 -14.05 0.23 -20.20
CA GLY A 115 -14.26 1.55 -20.79
C GLY A 115 -14.13 2.69 -19.77
N GLU A 116 -14.59 2.48 -18.53
CA GLU A 116 -14.44 3.45 -17.44
C GLU A 116 -12.97 3.63 -17.07
N ALA A 117 -12.22 2.54 -16.95
CA ALA A 117 -10.80 2.58 -16.64
C ALA A 117 -10.00 3.29 -17.73
N LEU A 118 -10.23 2.96 -19.01
CA LEU A 118 -9.55 3.63 -20.13
C LEU A 118 -9.89 5.12 -20.21
N TYR A 119 -11.14 5.50 -19.91
CA TYR A 119 -11.51 6.91 -19.82
C TYR A 119 -10.70 7.60 -18.72
N TYR A 120 -10.68 7.05 -17.51
CA TYR A 120 -9.91 7.59 -16.40
C TYR A 120 -8.42 7.71 -16.73
N ILE A 121 -7.81 6.65 -17.28
CA ILE A 121 -6.40 6.61 -17.68
C ILE A 121 -6.10 7.73 -18.68
N GLY A 122 -6.89 7.82 -19.75
CA GLY A 122 -6.69 8.82 -20.80
C GLY A 122 -6.93 10.26 -20.33
N SER A 123 -8.00 10.51 -19.55
CA SER A 123 -8.30 11.85 -19.03
C SER A 123 -7.27 12.31 -18.01
N THR A 124 -6.78 11.39 -17.15
CA THR A 124 -5.75 11.70 -16.16
C THR A 124 -4.42 12.00 -16.85
N ALA A 125 -4.05 11.23 -17.88
CA ALA A 125 -2.88 11.52 -18.69
C ALA A 125 -2.94 12.91 -19.36
N ILE A 126 -4.10 13.32 -19.90
CA ILE A 126 -4.27 14.69 -20.42
C ILE A 126 -4.07 15.74 -19.33
N ASN A 127 -4.63 15.53 -18.14
CA ASN A 127 -4.54 16.46 -17.01
C ASN A 127 -3.08 16.64 -16.56
N ASP A 128 -2.33 15.54 -16.40
CA ASP A 128 -0.93 15.59 -16.03
C ASP A 128 -0.07 16.32 -17.06
N LEU A 129 -0.36 16.14 -18.35
CA LEU A 129 0.32 16.89 -19.42
C LEU A 129 0.05 18.40 -19.34
N GLN A 130 -1.02 18.87 -18.67
CA GLN A 130 -1.22 20.30 -18.46
C GLN A 130 -0.29 20.90 -17.40
N THR A 131 0.37 20.06 -16.60
CA THR A 131 1.28 20.52 -15.52
C THR A 131 2.70 20.83 -16.03
N ASP A 132 3.06 20.36 -17.22
CA ASP A 132 4.36 20.57 -17.86
C ASP A 132 4.23 21.53 -19.05
N SER A 133 4.99 22.63 -19.04
CA SER A 133 4.95 23.64 -20.11
C SER A 133 5.35 23.12 -21.50
N SER A 134 6.09 22.00 -21.58
CA SER A 134 6.53 21.39 -22.84
C SER A 134 5.42 20.58 -23.53
N THR A 135 4.43 20.11 -22.77
CA THR A 135 3.32 19.28 -23.27
C THR A 135 1.96 19.96 -23.10
N MET A 136 1.89 21.05 -22.33
CA MET A 136 0.66 21.81 -22.11
C MET A 136 0.04 22.27 -23.44
N ILE A 137 -1.27 22.08 -23.55
CA ILE A 137 -2.08 22.50 -24.68
C ILE A 137 -3.15 23.50 -24.21
N ASN A 138 -3.84 24.16 -25.14
CA ASN A 138 -4.95 25.02 -24.75
C ASN A 138 -6.09 24.17 -24.13
N SER A 139 -6.69 24.66 -23.04
CA SER A 139 -7.91 24.14 -22.41
C SER A 139 -8.98 23.62 -23.37
N ILE A 140 -9.28 24.34 -24.46
CA ILE A 140 -10.29 23.91 -25.45
C ILE A 140 -9.86 22.62 -26.17
N LEU A 141 -8.56 22.48 -26.48
CA LEU A 141 -8.04 21.26 -27.10
C LEU A 141 -8.07 20.09 -26.11
N ALA A 142 -7.68 20.32 -24.85
CA ALA A 142 -7.74 19.31 -23.80
C ALA A 142 -9.17 18.79 -23.59
N GLU A 143 -10.16 19.68 -23.51
CA GLU A 143 -11.58 19.32 -23.39
C GLU A 143 -12.08 18.53 -24.61
N ARG A 144 -11.66 18.92 -25.83
CA ARG A 144 -12.02 18.18 -27.05
C ARG A 144 -11.43 16.77 -27.06
N MET A 145 -10.19 16.61 -26.60
CA MET A 145 -9.55 15.30 -26.49
C MET A 145 -10.24 14.43 -25.44
N GLU A 146 -10.56 14.97 -24.26
CA GLU A 146 -11.28 14.25 -23.22
C GLU A 146 -12.65 13.77 -23.70
N ASN A 147 -13.42 14.65 -24.36
CA ASN A 147 -14.71 14.28 -24.97
C ASN A 147 -14.55 13.22 -26.06
N TYR A 148 -13.46 13.27 -26.83
CA TYR A 148 -13.16 12.25 -27.83
C TYR A 148 -12.85 10.90 -27.18
N ILE A 149 -12.08 10.87 -26.09
CA ILE A 149 -11.81 9.64 -25.31
C ILE A 149 -13.12 9.06 -24.80
N ARG A 150 -13.99 9.87 -24.19
CA ARG A 150 -15.31 9.42 -23.72
C ARG A 150 -16.11 8.76 -24.85
N GLY A 151 -16.22 9.42 -26.00
CA GLY A 151 -16.90 8.85 -27.16
C GLY A 151 -16.21 7.60 -27.73
N TYR A 152 -14.89 7.50 -27.65
CA TYR A 152 -14.13 6.33 -28.09
C TYR A 152 -14.42 5.13 -27.17
N VAL A 153 -14.39 5.31 -25.85
CA VAL A 153 -14.62 4.23 -24.89
C VAL A 153 -16.08 3.74 -24.83
N ASP A 154 -17.04 4.60 -25.18
CA ASP A 154 -18.46 4.20 -25.21
C ASP A 154 -18.82 3.35 -26.44
N ARG A 155 -18.05 3.47 -27.53
CA ARG A 155 -18.39 2.86 -28.84
C ARG A 155 -17.64 1.57 -29.15
N LYS A 156 -16.44 1.38 -28.59
CA LYS A 156 -15.62 0.20 -28.90
C LYS A 156 -15.91 -0.96 -27.94
N ASN A 157 -15.85 -2.18 -28.49
CA ASN A 157 -15.84 -3.39 -27.69
C ASN A 157 -14.41 -3.67 -27.23
N PHE A 158 -14.11 -3.40 -25.96
CA PHE A 158 -12.75 -3.48 -25.43
C PHE A 158 -12.34 -4.88 -24.98
N THR A 159 -13.28 -5.84 -24.90
CA THR A 159 -12.95 -7.23 -24.62
C THR A 159 -11.99 -7.81 -25.67
N GLU A 160 -12.12 -7.40 -26.93
CA GLU A 160 -11.21 -7.78 -28.02
C GLU A 160 -9.89 -6.98 -28.01
N LEU A 161 -9.87 -5.78 -27.44
CA LEU A 161 -8.68 -4.92 -27.38
C LEU A 161 -7.71 -5.36 -26.28
N TYR A 162 -8.21 -5.77 -25.10
CA TYR A 162 -7.36 -6.25 -24.00
C TYR A 162 -6.77 -7.64 -24.23
N SER A 163 -7.26 -8.39 -25.21
CA SER A 163 -6.62 -9.63 -25.66
C SER A 163 -5.41 -9.41 -26.57
N LEU A 164 -5.07 -8.16 -26.91
CA LEU A 164 -3.93 -7.82 -27.77
C LEU A 164 -2.71 -7.43 -26.94
N GLU A 165 -1.53 -7.90 -27.40
CA GLU A 165 -0.22 -7.68 -26.77
C GLU A 165 0.19 -6.18 -26.70
N ASP A 166 -0.46 -5.29 -27.48
CA ASP A 166 -0.22 -3.84 -27.53
C ASP A 166 -1.53 -3.02 -27.46
N SER A 167 -2.36 -3.31 -26.46
CA SER A 167 -3.65 -2.62 -26.29
C SER A 167 -3.50 -1.12 -25.96
N SER A 168 -2.46 -0.73 -25.23
CA SER A 168 -2.18 0.68 -24.86
C SER A 168 -1.73 1.50 -26.07
N GLY A 169 -0.81 0.99 -26.89
CA GLY A 169 -0.36 1.66 -28.12
C GLY A 169 -1.50 1.87 -29.12
N ILE A 170 -2.39 0.89 -29.26
CA ILE A 170 -3.60 1.04 -30.10
C ILE A 170 -4.51 2.14 -29.56
N PHE A 171 -4.76 2.16 -28.25
CA PHE A 171 -5.56 3.20 -27.61
C PHE A 171 -4.97 4.60 -27.87
N VAL A 172 -3.69 4.79 -27.57
CA VAL A 172 -2.99 6.08 -27.73
C VAL A 172 -3.06 6.57 -29.17
N ARG A 173 -2.69 5.71 -30.13
CA ARG A 173 -2.74 6.05 -31.56
C ARG A 173 -4.14 6.46 -32.00
N ASP A 174 -5.16 5.70 -31.62
CA ASP A 174 -6.55 5.97 -32.04
C ASP A 174 -7.11 7.26 -31.40
N ILE A 175 -6.70 7.57 -30.16
CA ILE A 175 -7.08 8.79 -29.44
C ILE A 175 -6.40 10.04 -30.00
N LEU A 176 -5.10 9.97 -30.30
CA LEU A 176 -4.33 11.15 -30.72
C LEU A 176 -4.48 11.46 -32.22
N LYS A 177 -4.81 10.47 -33.05
CA LYS A 177 -4.93 10.62 -34.52
C LYS A 177 -5.72 11.86 -34.99
N PRO A 178 -6.87 12.23 -34.41
CA PRO A 178 -7.63 13.41 -34.85
C PRO A 178 -6.96 14.75 -34.52
N PHE A 179 -5.97 14.76 -33.63
CA PHE A 179 -5.39 15.96 -33.03
C PHE A 179 -3.90 16.14 -33.36
N ILE A 180 -3.27 15.19 -34.06
CA ILE A 180 -1.80 15.13 -34.19
C ILE A 180 -1.14 16.42 -34.70
N ASN A 181 -1.83 17.20 -35.51
CA ASN A 181 -1.32 18.47 -36.05
C ASN A 181 -1.40 19.65 -35.06
N ASP A 182 -2.20 19.52 -34.01
CA ASP A 182 -2.44 20.53 -32.98
C ASP A 182 -1.64 20.24 -31.69
N LEU A 183 -0.86 19.15 -31.65
CA LEU A 183 -0.12 18.70 -30.48
C LEU A 183 1.36 19.12 -30.52
N PRO A 184 1.98 19.40 -29.35
CA PRO A 184 3.43 19.54 -29.22
C PRO A 184 4.19 18.29 -29.70
N SER A 185 5.44 18.47 -30.12
CA SER A 185 6.24 17.41 -30.76
C SER A 185 6.55 16.21 -29.85
N ASN A 186 6.62 16.40 -28.53
CA ASN A 186 6.84 15.32 -27.55
C ASN A 186 5.54 14.79 -26.93
N TYR A 187 4.38 15.34 -27.29
CA TYR A 187 3.12 15.04 -26.61
C TYR A 187 2.74 13.56 -26.69
N GLU A 188 2.84 12.95 -27.87
CA GLU A 188 2.49 11.53 -28.08
C GLU A 188 3.34 10.60 -27.20
N LEU A 189 4.65 10.85 -27.14
CA LEU A 189 5.57 10.04 -26.35
C LEU A 189 5.27 10.12 -24.84
N VAL A 190 5.03 11.33 -24.33
CA VAL A 190 4.73 11.52 -22.90
C VAL A 190 3.33 10.99 -22.56
N PHE A 191 2.34 11.20 -23.46
CA PHE A 191 1.00 10.65 -23.30
C PHE A 191 1.03 9.11 -23.27
N GLN A 192 1.77 8.47 -24.17
CA GLN A 192 1.99 7.01 -24.15
C GLN A 192 2.57 6.56 -22.80
N SER A 193 3.64 7.21 -22.33
CA SER A 193 4.27 6.87 -21.05
C SER A 193 3.32 6.98 -19.86
N LEU A 194 2.43 7.98 -19.84
CA LEU A 194 1.43 8.14 -18.79
C LEU A 194 0.32 7.08 -18.88
N VAL A 195 -0.15 6.79 -20.10
CA VAL A 195 -1.13 5.72 -20.32
C VAL A 195 -0.56 4.37 -19.87
N ASP A 196 0.69 4.06 -20.20
CA ASP A 196 1.35 2.83 -19.76
C ASP A 196 1.52 2.79 -18.24
N LEU A 197 1.90 3.90 -17.61
CA LEU A 197 2.02 4.01 -16.16
C LEU A 197 0.69 3.72 -15.44
N TYR A 198 -0.39 4.40 -15.84
CA TYR A 198 -1.70 4.21 -15.22
C TYR A 198 -2.33 2.85 -15.55
N SER A 199 -2.06 2.31 -16.73
CA SER A 199 -2.46 0.94 -17.08
C SER A 199 -1.72 -0.09 -16.23
N LYS A 200 -0.41 0.08 -16.02
CA LYS A 200 0.38 -0.78 -15.13
C LYS A 200 -0.13 -0.70 -13.69
N GLU A 201 -0.41 0.50 -13.18
CA GLU A 201 -0.98 0.67 -11.84
C GLU A 201 -2.28 -0.11 -11.63
N MET A 202 -3.21 0.01 -12.59
CA MET A 202 -4.48 -0.67 -12.53
C MET A 202 -4.31 -2.19 -12.63
N HIS A 203 -3.43 -2.64 -13.53
CA HIS A 203 -3.15 -4.05 -13.73
C HIS A 203 -2.60 -4.70 -12.45
N ILE A 204 -1.57 -4.08 -11.85
CA ILE A 204 -1.00 -4.52 -10.56
C ILE A 204 -2.08 -4.54 -9.47
N THR A 205 -2.93 -3.51 -9.40
CA THR A 205 -4.05 -3.50 -8.44
C THR A 205 -5.00 -4.69 -8.64
N GLY A 206 -5.23 -5.10 -9.89
CA GLY A 206 -6.01 -6.30 -10.20
C GLY A 206 -5.32 -7.60 -9.79
N GLN A 207 -3.99 -7.69 -9.93
CA GLN A 207 -3.21 -8.87 -9.53
C GLN A 207 -3.21 -9.09 -8.01
N LEU A 208 -3.13 -8.01 -7.23
CA LEU A 208 -3.21 -8.05 -5.76
C LEU A 208 -4.53 -8.66 -5.22
N ARG A 209 -5.56 -8.81 -6.07
CA ARG A 209 -6.86 -9.37 -5.65
C ARG A 209 -6.73 -10.78 -5.12
N ASP A 210 -5.89 -11.59 -5.75
CA ASP A 210 -5.76 -13.00 -5.44
C ASP A 210 -4.68 -13.25 -4.36
N ASP A 211 -3.98 -12.20 -3.93
CA ASP A 211 -2.98 -12.23 -2.88
C ASP A 211 -3.57 -12.29 -1.46
N GLN A 212 -2.83 -12.93 -0.58
CA GLN A 212 -3.12 -13.02 0.84
C GLN A 212 -1.90 -12.67 1.67
N PHE A 213 -2.03 -11.61 2.49
CA PHE A 213 -0.96 -11.11 3.33
C PHE A 213 -1.11 -11.66 4.75
N LYS A 214 0.03 -12.04 5.33
CA LYS A 214 0.14 -12.40 6.75
C LYS A 214 1.24 -11.59 7.39
N PHE A 215 0.89 -10.84 8.42
CA PHE A 215 1.84 -10.01 9.15
C PHE A 215 1.98 -10.51 10.58
N TYR A 216 3.22 -10.76 10.99
CA TYR A 216 3.56 -11.27 12.31
C TYR A 216 4.49 -10.31 13.01
N ILE A 217 4.18 -10.02 14.28
CA ILE A 217 5.06 -9.22 15.12
C ILE A 217 5.24 -9.90 16.47
N PHE A 218 6.49 -9.91 16.93
CA PHE A 218 6.82 -10.20 18.31
C PHE A 218 7.01 -8.89 19.06
N LEU A 219 6.13 -8.58 20.02
CA LEU A 219 6.27 -7.40 20.88
C LEU A 219 6.70 -7.82 22.28
N PRO A 220 7.77 -7.20 22.83
CA PRO A 220 8.22 -7.56 24.16
C PRO A 220 7.32 -6.94 25.24
N GLY A 221 7.11 -7.68 26.33
CA GLY A 221 6.40 -7.19 27.50
C GLY A 221 4.88 -7.35 27.39
N ALA A 222 4.13 -6.55 28.16
CA ALA A 222 2.68 -6.63 28.18
C ALA A 222 2.09 -5.78 27.05
N ILE A 223 1.22 -6.37 26.22
CA ILE A 223 0.47 -5.65 25.19
C ILE A 223 -0.47 -4.63 25.86
N ILE A 224 -0.44 -3.38 25.39
CA ILE A 224 -1.30 -2.29 25.86
C ILE A 224 -2.52 -2.17 24.94
N THR A 225 -2.27 -2.04 23.63
CA THR A 225 -3.29 -1.92 22.58
C THR A 225 -2.84 -2.64 21.33
N THR A 226 -3.79 -3.16 20.56
CA THR A 226 -3.53 -3.72 19.24
C THR A 226 -4.83 -3.85 18.45
N ASN A 227 -4.74 -3.84 17.13
CA ASN A 227 -5.81 -4.27 16.23
C ASN A 227 -5.51 -5.63 15.54
N ALA A 228 -4.64 -6.47 16.12
CA ALA A 228 -4.34 -7.81 15.61
C ALA A 228 -5.56 -8.73 15.63
N ASP A 229 -5.67 -9.59 14.61
CA ASP A 229 -6.73 -10.60 14.52
C ASP A 229 -6.57 -11.69 15.59
N SER A 230 -5.32 -11.98 15.98
CA SER A 230 -5.02 -12.93 17.05
C SER A 230 -3.72 -12.63 17.78
N ILE A 231 -3.64 -13.15 19.00
CA ILE A 231 -2.47 -13.05 19.89
C ILE A 231 -2.15 -14.45 20.42
N ALA A 232 -0.90 -14.88 20.23
CA ALA A 232 -0.38 -16.14 20.75
C ALA A 232 0.90 -15.87 21.57
N GLY A 233 0.75 -15.76 22.88
CA GLY A 233 1.84 -15.31 23.76
C GLY A 233 2.21 -13.87 23.45
N ASP A 234 3.46 -13.64 23.03
CA ASP A 234 4.01 -12.34 22.68
C ASP A 234 3.92 -12.04 21.16
N THR A 235 3.32 -12.96 20.39
CA THR A 235 3.18 -12.86 18.93
C THR A 235 1.79 -12.36 18.57
N LEU A 236 1.74 -11.27 17.80
CA LEU A 236 0.54 -10.70 17.18
C LEU A 236 0.49 -11.09 15.70
N MET A 237 -0.71 -11.38 15.20
CA MET A 237 -0.91 -11.79 13.82
C MET A 237 -2.10 -11.05 13.17
N TRP A 238 -1.88 -10.61 11.94
CA TRP A 238 -2.91 -10.09 11.04
C TRP A 238 -2.96 -10.94 9.77
N THR A 239 -4.15 -11.12 9.20
CA THR A 239 -4.39 -11.72 7.89
C THR A 239 -5.35 -10.84 7.11
N PHE A 240 -4.95 -10.40 5.92
CA PHE A 240 -5.73 -9.47 5.10
C PHE A 240 -5.39 -9.65 3.62
N GLY A 241 -6.22 -9.06 2.75
CA GLY A 241 -6.01 -9.04 1.30
C GLY A 241 -6.24 -7.64 0.74
N LEU A 242 -6.37 -7.54 -0.57
CA LEU A 242 -6.61 -6.26 -1.26
C LEU A 242 -7.85 -5.52 -0.71
N LYS A 243 -8.88 -6.23 -0.25
CA LYS A 243 -10.13 -5.62 0.22
C LYS A 243 -9.91 -4.58 1.31
N GLU A 244 -8.99 -4.85 2.24
CA GLU A 244 -8.73 -3.99 3.38
C GLU A 244 -8.07 -2.66 2.99
N PHE A 245 -7.31 -2.62 1.88
CA PHE A 245 -6.62 -1.43 1.38
C PHE A 245 -7.03 -1.05 -0.07
N LEU A 246 -8.21 -1.52 -0.50
CA LEU A 246 -8.67 -1.31 -1.87
C LEU A 246 -8.89 0.17 -2.16
N ASN A 247 -9.35 0.93 -1.16
CA ASN A 247 -9.62 2.34 -1.31
C ASN A 247 -8.85 3.19 -0.31
N ASP A 248 -9.04 2.91 0.97
CA ASP A 248 -8.44 3.66 2.07
C ASP A 248 -7.21 2.93 2.61
N ASP A 249 -6.37 3.63 3.37
CA ASP A 249 -5.20 3.02 4.00
C ASP A 249 -5.61 1.94 5.01
N TYR A 250 -4.92 0.80 4.98
CA TYR A 250 -5.02 -0.21 6.02
C TYR A 250 -3.84 -0.11 6.98
N ILE A 251 -4.14 0.13 8.26
CA ILE A 251 -3.12 0.45 9.26
C ILE A 251 -3.11 -0.63 10.34
N LEU A 252 -1.98 -1.35 10.47
CA LEU A 252 -1.75 -2.30 11.55
C LEU A 252 -1.06 -1.58 12.70
N GLN A 253 -1.57 -1.73 13.92
CA GLN A 253 -1.05 -1.03 15.09
C GLN A 253 -0.96 -1.96 16.29
N ALA A 254 0.14 -1.84 17.02
CA ALA A 254 0.31 -2.50 18.31
C ALA A 254 1.26 -1.71 19.22
N GLU A 255 0.95 -1.74 20.51
CA GLU A 255 1.74 -1.11 21.57
C GLU A 255 1.99 -2.11 22.69
N SER A 256 3.19 -2.10 23.26
CA SER A 256 3.54 -2.90 24.43
C SER A 256 4.42 -2.14 25.41
N ILE A 257 4.51 -2.65 26.64
CA ILE A 257 5.37 -2.09 27.69
C ILE A 257 6.13 -3.16 28.45
N ILE A 258 7.42 -2.90 28.66
CA ILE A 258 8.22 -3.62 29.65
C ILE A 258 8.30 -2.76 30.92
N TYR A 259 7.64 -3.22 31.98
CA TYR A 259 7.65 -2.55 33.28
C TYR A 259 9.00 -2.69 34.00
N SER A 260 9.52 -1.57 34.51
CA SER A 260 10.70 -1.54 35.36
C SER A 260 10.31 -1.89 36.81
N LYS A 261 10.45 -3.16 37.17
CA LYS A 261 10.16 -3.68 38.52
C LYS A 261 10.79 -2.82 39.63
N LYS A 262 12.07 -2.45 39.47
CA LYS A 262 12.80 -1.61 40.45
C LYS A 262 12.18 -0.22 40.63
N ARG A 263 11.81 0.44 39.52
CA ARG A 263 11.24 1.80 39.58
C ARG A 263 9.82 1.79 40.12
N ILE A 264 9.03 0.77 39.80
CA ILE A 264 7.69 0.58 40.39
C ILE A 264 7.81 0.34 41.90
N GLN A 265 8.70 -0.56 42.33
CA GLN A 265 8.93 -0.81 43.75
C GLN A 265 9.37 0.45 44.50
N ALA A 266 10.33 1.21 43.95
CA ALA A 266 10.75 2.48 44.53
C ALA A 266 9.58 3.49 44.61
N GLY A 267 8.77 3.61 43.56
CA GLY A 267 7.60 4.47 43.54
C GLY A 267 6.58 4.10 44.62
N ILE A 268 6.30 2.80 44.81
CA ILE A 268 5.39 2.31 45.86
C ILE A 268 5.93 2.66 47.25
N ILE A 269 7.23 2.46 47.49
CA ILE A 269 7.87 2.78 48.79
C ILE A 269 7.78 4.29 49.08
N ILE A 270 8.09 5.14 48.09
CA ILE A 270 8.02 6.59 48.24
C ILE A 270 6.58 7.04 48.52
N LEU A 271 5.61 6.56 47.74
CA LEU A 271 4.19 6.89 47.92
C LEU A 271 3.69 6.46 49.30
N SER A 272 4.01 5.23 49.71
CA SER A 272 3.63 4.70 51.02
C SER A 272 4.22 5.55 52.16
N GLY A 273 5.49 5.94 52.05
CA GLY A 273 6.13 6.84 53.00
C GLY A 273 5.46 8.21 53.08
N LEU A 274 5.08 8.78 51.93
CA LEU A 274 4.42 10.09 51.85
C LEU A 274 3.01 10.06 52.49
N VAL A 275 2.26 8.98 52.27
CA VAL A 275 0.97 8.75 52.93
C VAL A 275 1.11 8.63 54.44
N LEU A 276 2.12 7.91 54.94
CA LEU A 276 2.38 7.78 56.38
C LEU A 276 2.74 9.13 57.03
N ILE A 277 3.55 9.94 56.35
CA ILE A 277 3.91 11.29 56.83
C ILE A 277 2.66 12.18 56.91
N LEU A 278 1.82 12.18 55.86
CA LEU A 278 0.57 12.94 55.85
C LEU A 278 -0.38 12.50 56.96
N ALA A 279 -0.55 11.19 57.16
CA ALA A 279 -1.37 10.64 58.24
C ALA A 279 -0.86 11.08 59.62
N PHE A 280 0.47 11.07 59.84
CA PHE A 280 1.09 11.53 61.07
C PHE A 280 0.77 13.01 61.34
N PHE A 281 0.92 13.89 60.34
CA PHE A 281 0.60 15.31 60.49
C PHE A 281 -0.90 15.53 60.76
N LEU A 282 -1.78 14.81 60.06
CA LEU A 282 -3.23 14.91 60.29
C LEU A 282 -3.65 14.48 61.69
N ILE A 283 -3.00 13.46 62.27
CA ILE A 283 -3.23 13.03 63.66
C ILE A 283 -2.70 14.10 64.63
N LYS A 284 -1.48 14.61 64.39
CA LYS A 284 -0.83 15.58 65.27
C LYS A 284 -1.53 16.96 65.29
N PHE A 285 -2.11 17.40 64.18
CA PHE A 285 -2.82 18.69 64.08
C PHE A 285 -4.31 18.63 64.46
N LYS A 286 -4.87 17.43 64.70
CA LYS A 286 -6.24 17.25 65.24
C LYS A 286 -6.30 17.19 66.78
N GLN A 287 -5.16 17.02 67.46
CA GLN A 287 -5.01 17.18 68.91
C GLN A 287 -4.61 18.62 69.23
#